data_AF-A0A2D4MCZ0-F1
#
_entry.id   AF-A0A2D4MCZ0-F1
#
_cell.length_a   1.000
_cell.length_b   1.000
_cell.length_c   1.000
_cell.angle_alpha   90.00
_cell.angle_beta   90.00
_cell.angle_gamma   90.00
#
_symmetry.space_group_name_H-M   'P 1'
#
loop_
_entity.id
_entity.type
_entity.pdbx_description
1 polymer ?
#
loop_
_entity_poly.entity_id
_entity_poly.type
_entity_poly.pdbx_seq_one_letter_code
_entity_poly.pdbx_strand_id
1 'polypeptide(L)'
;MASVSTSHSSSKLTVASQVPFTDLCSTLERIQKCKSRPDKIRYFKDFLDSWRKFHDALHKNEKDVIDSFYPAMRLILPQLERERMAYGIKETVLAKLYIELLNLPKDGKDALKLLNFRTPTGSQGNVGDFAMIAYFVLKSRCISQGQLTIQQVNDLLDSVSNNNAAKRKDLVKKNLLQLITQSSALEQKWLIRMIIKDLKLGVSQQTLFSVFHPDAAELHSVTT
;
A
#
# COMPACT_ATOMS: atom_id res chain seq x y z
N MET A 1 19.04 -29.14 35.79
CA MET A 1 18.30 -27.94 35.35
C MET A 1 19.13 -27.24 34.30
N ALA A 2 18.85 -27.50 33.02
CA ALA A 2 19.52 -26.84 31.91
C ALA A 2 18.68 -25.62 31.51
N SER A 3 19.22 -24.43 31.71
CA SER A 3 18.63 -23.17 31.29
C SER A 3 18.64 -23.10 29.76
N VAL A 4 17.45 -23.15 29.16
CA VAL A 4 17.24 -22.86 27.74
C VAL A 4 17.42 -21.36 27.57
N SER A 5 18.55 -20.94 27.00
CA SER A 5 18.77 -19.58 26.52
C SER A 5 17.88 -19.34 25.30
N THR A 6 16.77 -18.65 25.51
CA THR A 6 15.94 -18.11 24.44
C THR A 6 16.70 -17.00 23.72
N SER A 7 17.35 -17.36 22.62
CA SER A 7 17.91 -16.41 21.66
C SER A 7 16.76 -15.60 21.05
N HIS A 8 16.45 -14.45 21.65
CA HIS A 8 15.67 -13.42 21.01
C HIS A 8 16.49 -12.94 19.81
N SER A 9 16.17 -13.43 18.62
CA SER A 9 16.57 -12.80 17.37
C SER A 9 16.04 -11.37 17.43
N SER A 10 16.91 -10.42 17.80
CA SER A 10 16.65 -8.99 17.59
C SER A 10 16.35 -8.84 16.10
N SER A 11 15.07 -8.65 15.75
CA SER A 11 14.68 -8.33 14.39
C SER A 11 15.44 -7.06 14.02
N LYS A 12 16.38 -7.15 13.08
CA LYS A 12 17.16 -6.00 12.63
C LYS A 12 16.20 -4.86 12.28
N LEU A 13 16.46 -3.68 12.83
CA LEU A 13 15.65 -2.49 12.63
C LEU A 13 15.73 -2.09 11.15
N THR A 14 14.62 -1.74 10.52
CA THR A 14 14.59 -1.25 9.14
C THR A 14 13.91 0.12 9.10
N VAL A 15 14.19 0.93 8.07
CA VAL A 15 13.46 2.17 7.84
C VAL A 15 11.96 1.90 7.69
N ALA A 16 11.59 0.84 6.97
CA ALA A 16 10.18 0.48 6.76
C ALA A 16 9.43 0.15 8.06
N SER A 17 10.14 -0.36 9.08
CA SER A 17 9.56 -0.62 10.41
C SER A 17 9.30 0.66 11.22
N GLN A 18 9.90 1.79 10.84
CA GLN A 18 9.81 3.07 11.55
C GLN A 18 8.94 4.10 10.81
N VAL A 19 8.71 3.92 9.51
CA VAL A 19 7.91 4.86 8.70
C VAL A 19 6.43 4.47 8.74
N PRO A 20 5.54 5.33 9.27
CA PRO A 20 4.10 5.13 9.22
C PRO A 20 3.59 5.01 7.78
N PHE A 21 2.67 4.11 7.53
CA PHE A 21 2.05 3.95 6.21
C PHE A 21 1.25 5.20 5.79
N THR A 22 0.72 5.95 6.76
CA THR A 22 0.07 7.26 6.54
C THR A 22 0.99 8.24 5.79
N ASP A 23 2.30 8.22 6.03
CA ASP A 23 3.24 9.17 5.40
C ASP A 23 3.43 8.87 3.90
N LEU A 24 3.53 7.58 3.55
CA LEU A 24 3.53 7.13 2.16
C LEU A 24 2.21 7.51 1.48
N CYS A 25 1.07 7.20 2.12
CA CYS A 25 -0.26 7.50 1.55
C CYS A 25 -0.48 9.00 1.35
N SER A 26 -0.03 9.83 2.29
CA SER A 26 -0.10 11.29 2.19
C SER A 26 0.77 11.83 1.07
N THR A 27 1.95 11.23 0.85
CA THR A 27 2.83 11.55 -0.27
C THR A 27 2.16 11.21 -1.61
N LEU A 28 1.63 9.99 -1.74
CA LEU A 28 0.90 9.55 -2.94
C LEU A 28 -0.32 10.43 -3.22
N GLU A 29 -1.02 10.86 -2.17
CA GLU A 29 -2.14 11.80 -2.26
C GLU A 29 -1.74 13.15 -2.85
N ARG A 30 -0.63 13.73 -2.37
CA ARG A 30 -0.09 14.99 -2.89
C ARG A 30 0.37 14.85 -4.34
N ILE A 31 1.05 13.74 -4.68
CA ILE A 31 1.46 13.44 -6.05
C ILE A 31 0.23 13.35 -6.96
N GLN A 32 -0.79 12.56 -6.61
CA GLN A 32 -1.96 12.39 -7.45
C GLN A 32 -2.75 13.70 -7.64
N LYS A 33 -2.97 14.48 -6.58
CA LYS A 33 -3.76 15.72 -6.63
C LYS A 33 -3.07 16.83 -7.41
N CYS A 34 -1.74 16.84 -7.47
CA CYS A 34 -1.04 17.87 -8.22
C CYS A 34 -1.18 17.66 -9.74
N LYS A 35 -1.31 18.77 -10.48
CA LYS A 35 -1.35 18.77 -11.96
C LYS A 35 0.05 18.82 -12.57
N SER A 36 0.97 19.54 -11.94
CA SER A 36 2.31 19.84 -12.46
C SER A 36 3.26 18.65 -12.32
N ARG A 37 3.93 18.24 -13.41
CA ARG A 37 4.95 17.19 -13.38
C ARG A 37 6.12 17.54 -12.44
N PRO A 38 6.69 18.76 -12.45
CA PRO A 38 7.69 19.18 -11.47
C PRO A 38 7.28 18.97 -10.01
N ASP A 39 6.04 19.32 -9.65
CA ASP A 39 5.57 19.16 -8.26
C ASP A 39 5.38 17.69 -7.89
N LYS A 40 4.89 16.86 -8.83
CA LYS A 40 4.81 15.39 -8.63
C LYS A 40 6.19 14.80 -8.33
N ILE A 41 7.21 15.22 -9.10
CA ILE A 41 8.59 14.81 -8.91
C ILE A 41 9.11 15.28 -7.55
N ARG A 42 8.86 16.54 -7.18
CA ARG A 42 9.27 17.10 -5.89
C ARG A 42 8.72 16.29 -4.72
N TYR A 43 7.41 16.01 -4.68
CA TYR A 43 6.82 15.26 -3.56
C TYR A 43 7.39 13.85 -3.43
N PHE A 44 7.65 13.16 -4.55
CA PHE A 44 8.32 11.86 -4.51
C PHE A 44 9.77 11.98 -4.02
N LYS A 45 10.50 12.98 -4.53
CA LYS A 45 11.90 13.24 -4.14
C LYS A 45 12.02 13.57 -2.67
N ASP A 46 11.16 14.42 -2.12
CA ASP A 46 11.17 14.80 -0.71
C ASP A 46 10.99 13.59 0.22
N PHE A 47 10.08 12.67 -0.13
CA PHE A 47 9.89 11.41 0.60
C PHE A 47 11.11 10.50 0.48
N LEU A 48 11.67 10.35 -0.73
CA LEU A 48 12.86 9.55 -0.97
C LEU A 48 14.11 10.08 -0.23
N ASP A 49 14.32 11.39 -0.25
CA ASP A 49 15.46 12.02 0.42
C ASP A 49 15.33 11.91 1.95
N SER A 50 14.11 12.05 2.49
CA SER A 50 13.85 11.82 3.91
C SER A 50 14.13 10.37 4.31
N TRP A 51 13.72 9.41 3.47
CA TRP A 51 14.03 8.00 3.68
C TRP A 51 15.53 7.73 3.69
N ARG A 52 16.27 8.24 2.70
CA ARG A 52 17.74 8.08 2.61
C ARG A 52 18.45 8.68 3.82
N LYS A 53 18.09 9.91 4.21
CA LYS A 53 18.65 10.56 5.39
C LYS A 53 18.40 9.74 6.66
N PHE A 54 17.21 9.16 6.80
CA PHE A 54 16.88 8.32 7.95
C PHE A 54 17.60 6.97 7.88
N HIS A 55 17.73 6.36 6.70
CA HIS A 55 18.52 5.14 6.47
C HIS A 55 19.98 5.33 6.91
N ASP A 56 20.64 6.41 6.47
CA ASP A 56 22.02 6.74 6.84
C ASP A 56 22.16 6.91 8.36
N ALA A 57 21.17 7.54 9.01
CA ALA A 57 21.17 7.74 10.45
C ALA A 57 20.92 6.43 11.22
N LEU A 58 19.99 5.60 10.75
CA LEU A 58 19.59 4.34 11.37
C LEU A 58 20.74 3.32 11.35
N HIS A 59 21.45 3.24 10.22
CA HIS A 59 22.45 2.22 9.97
C HIS A 59 23.90 2.74 10.05
N LYS A 60 24.12 3.93 10.62
CA LYS A 60 25.43 4.62 10.67
C LYS A 60 26.62 3.74 11.08
N ASN A 61 26.39 2.79 11.99
CA ASN A 61 27.43 1.93 12.56
C ASN A 61 27.33 0.46 12.10
N GLU A 62 26.42 0.16 11.18
CA GLU A 62 26.22 -1.19 10.67
C GLU A 62 27.04 -1.41 9.39
N LYS A 63 27.58 -2.61 9.26
CA LYS A 63 28.22 -3.08 8.02
C LYS A 63 27.26 -4.01 7.29
N ASP A 64 27.37 -4.06 5.97
CA ASP A 64 26.62 -4.98 5.10
C ASP A 64 25.09 -4.85 5.28
N VAL A 65 24.61 -3.61 5.28
CA VAL A 65 23.19 -3.26 5.42
C VAL A 65 22.44 -3.65 4.14
N ILE A 66 21.46 -4.54 4.28
CA ILE A 66 20.57 -4.95 3.19
C ILE A 66 19.25 -4.16 3.15
N ASP A 67 18.99 -3.33 4.18
CA ASP A 67 17.81 -2.47 4.19
C ASP A 67 17.89 -1.43 3.08
N SER A 68 16.75 -1.14 2.45
CA SER A 68 16.68 -0.32 1.25
C SER A 68 15.33 0.36 1.10
N PHE A 69 15.15 1.10 0.02
CA PHE A 69 13.87 1.72 -0.32
C PHE A 69 12.84 0.72 -0.88
N TYR A 70 13.21 -0.55 -1.09
CA TYR A 70 12.35 -1.56 -1.71
C TYR A 70 10.97 -1.72 -1.05
N PRO A 71 10.82 -1.75 0.30
CA PRO A 71 9.51 -1.86 0.94
C PRO A 71 8.53 -0.74 0.58
N ALA A 72 9.03 0.47 0.29
CA ALA A 72 8.21 1.56 -0.24
C ALA A 72 8.05 1.47 -1.77
N MET A 73 9.15 1.22 -2.50
CA MET A 73 9.13 1.19 -3.97
C MET A 73 8.15 0.13 -4.51
N ARG A 74 8.08 -1.06 -3.89
CA ARG A 74 7.14 -2.12 -4.29
C ARG A 74 5.66 -1.73 -4.12
N LEU A 75 5.36 -0.80 -3.21
CA LEU A 75 4.03 -0.24 -3.02
C LEU A 75 3.76 0.95 -3.96
N ILE A 76 4.80 1.68 -4.38
CA ILE A 76 4.73 2.82 -5.31
C ILE A 76 4.64 2.36 -6.78
N LEU A 77 5.27 1.24 -7.12
CA LEU A 77 5.24 0.60 -8.43
C LEU A 77 4.69 -0.83 -8.33
N PRO A 78 3.44 -1.01 -7.85
CA PRO A 78 2.89 -2.33 -7.55
C PRO A 78 2.74 -3.23 -8.79
N GLN A 79 2.70 -2.66 -10.00
CA GLN A 79 2.72 -3.40 -11.25
C GLN A 79 4.05 -4.13 -11.52
N LEU A 80 5.13 -3.76 -10.82
CA LEU A 80 6.45 -4.40 -10.91
C LEU A 80 6.71 -5.41 -9.79
N GLU A 81 5.75 -5.61 -8.89
CA GLU A 81 5.85 -6.61 -7.83
C GLU A 81 5.93 -8.02 -8.43
N ARG A 82 7.07 -8.70 -8.19
CA ARG A 82 7.37 -10.07 -8.64
C ARG A 82 7.63 -11.06 -7.51
N GLU A 83 7.96 -10.58 -6.31
CA GLU A 83 8.25 -11.46 -5.16
C GLU A 83 6.95 -12.01 -4.57
N ARG A 84 5.90 -11.18 -4.52
CA ARG A 84 4.55 -11.66 -4.16
C ARG A 84 3.85 -12.29 -5.35
N MET A 85 3.29 -13.47 -5.10
CA MET A 85 2.28 -14.07 -5.97
C MET A 85 1.01 -13.22 -6.00
N ALA A 86 0.08 -13.58 -6.89
CA ALA A 86 -1.20 -12.87 -6.99
C ALA A 86 -1.96 -12.91 -5.65
N TYR A 87 -2.56 -11.78 -5.28
CA TYR A 87 -3.39 -11.69 -4.06
C TYR A 87 -4.72 -12.45 -4.18
N GLY A 88 -5.20 -12.73 -5.41
CA GLY A 88 -6.51 -13.36 -5.63
C GLY A 88 -7.71 -12.47 -5.26
N ILE A 89 -7.49 -11.16 -5.14
CA ILE A 89 -8.50 -10.19 -4.72
C ILE A 89 -8.98 -9.38 -5.92
N LYS A 90 -10.30 -9.26 -6.05
CA LYS A 90 -10.97 -8.37 -7.00
C LYS A 90 -11.80 -7.34 -6.24
N GLU A 91 -12.17 -6.25 -6.91
CA GLU A 91 -13.01 -5.18 -6.36
C GLU A 91 -14.32 -5.72 -5.78
N THR A 92 -14.92 -6.74 -6.42
CA THR A 92 -16.14 -7.38 -5.93
C THR A 92 -15.96 -8.09 -4.58
N VAL A 93 -14.77 -8.62 -4.30
CA VAL A 93 -14.45 -9.24 -3.01
C VAL A 93 -14.31 -8.15 -1.93
N LEU A 94 -13.60 -7.07 -2.25
CA LEU A 94 -13.45 -5.93 -1.35
C LEU A 94 -14.80 -5.25 -1.06
N ALA A 95 -15.67 -5.09 -2.06
CA ALA A 95 -17.01 -4.54 -1.89
C ALA A 95 -17.83 -5.34 -0.86
N LYS A 96 -17.86 -6.67 -0.99
CA LYS A 96 -18.56 -7.56 -0.05
C LYS A 96 -17.96 -7.47 1.36
N LEU A 97 -16.63 -7.41 1.45
CA LEU A 97 -15.93 -7.29 2.73
C LEU A 97 -16.26 -5.95 3.44
N TYR A 98 -16.30 -4.85 2.70
CA TYR A 98 -16.68 -3.54 3.24
C TYR A 98 -18.14 -3.49 3.69
N ILE A 99 -19.06 -4.08 2.92
CA ILE A 99 -20.48 -4.16 3.29
C ILE A 99 -20.65 -4.94 4.59
N GLU A 100 -19.95 -6.07 4.73
CA GLU A 100 -19.97 -6.88 5.94
C GLU A 100 -19.37 -6.15 7.13
N LEU A 101 -18.15 -5.60 6.98
CA LEU A 101 -17.43 -4.93 8.07
C LEU A 101 -18.17 -3.69 8.59
N LEU A 102 -18.70 -2.87 7.69
CA LEU A 102 -19.39 -1.63 8.04
C LEU A 102 -20.88 -1.85 8.37
N ASN A 103 -21.35 -3.11 8.33
CA ASN A 103 -22.75 -3.50 8.49
C ASN A 103 -23.70 -2.64 7.64
N LEU A 104 -23.34 -2.44 6.36
CA LEU A 104 -24.16 -1.64 5.45
C LEU A 104 -25.43 -2.41 5.07
N PRO A 105 -26.61 -1.75 5.02
CA PRO A 105 -27.80 -2.35 4.44
C PRO A 105 -27.51 -2.81 3.02
N LYS A 106 -27.80 -4.07 2.69
CA LYS A 106 -27.41 -4.69 1.40
C LYS A 106 -28.03 -3.99 0.19
N ASP A 107 -29.21 -3.42 0.37
CA ASP A 107 -29.99 -2.60 -0.56
C ASP A 107 -29.76 -1.09 -0.38
N GLY A 108 -28.93 -0.70 0.58
CA GLY A 108 -28.59 0.68 0.85
C GLY A 108 -27.70 1.31 -0.23
N LYS A 109 -27.80 2.65 -0.36
CA LYS A 109 -27.09 3.43 -1.37
C LYS A 109 -25.58 3.17 -1.42
N ASP A 110 -24.93 3.07 -0.26
CA ASP A 110 -23.47 2.86 -0.18
C ASP A 110 -23.06 1.42 -0.55
N ALA A 111 -23.85 0.41 -0.15
CA ALA A 111 -23.62 -0.97 -0.55
C ALA A 111 -23.78 -1.14 -2.06
N LEU A 112 -24.85 -0.58 -2.64
CA LEU A 112 -25.08 -0.59 -4.08
C LEU A 112 -23.99 0.15 -4.86
N LYS A 113 -23.47 1.27 -4.35
CA LYS A 113 -22.31 1.96 -4.96
C LYS A 113 -21.05 1.10 -5.00
N LEU A 114 -20.75 0.38 -3.90
CA LEU A 114 -19.59 -0.51 -3.84
C LEU A 114 -19.73 -1.70 -4.81
N LEU A 115 -20.92 -2.31 -4.86
CA LEU A 115 -21.18 -3.46 -5.73
C LEU A 115 -21.23 -3.08 -7.22
N ASN A 116 -21.83 -1.93 -7.53
CA ASN A 116 -22.07 -1.46 -8.89
C ASN A 116 -21.14 -0.28 -9.26
N PHE A 117 -19.88 -0.35 -8.83
CA PHE A 117 -18.91 0.76 -8.95
C PHE A 117 -18.62 1.19 -10.41
N ARG A 118 -18.94 0.34 -11.39
CA ARG A 118 -18.81 0.61 -12.83
C ARG A 118 -20.05 1.24 -13.44
N THR A 119 -21.19 1.20 -12.76
CA THR A 119 -22.44 1.77 -13.25
C THR A 119 -22.40 3.29 -13.11
N PRO A 120 -22.69 4.06 -14.17
CA PRO A 120 -22.74 5.51 -14.09
C PRO A 120 -23.85 5.96 -13.13
N THR A 121 -23.48 6.47 -11.95
CA THR A 121 -24.42 7.14 -11.05
C THR A 121 -24.19 8.65 -11.19
N GLY A 122 -24.87 9.30 -12.14
CA GLY A 122 -25.01 10.76 -12.31
C GLY A 122 -23.87 11.70 -11.84
N SER A 123 -23.33 12.48 -12.80
CA SER A 123 -22.53 13.71 -12.62
C SER A 123 -21.22 13.70 -11.82
N GLN A 124 -20.76 12.58 -11.24
CA GLN A 124 -19.41 12.50 -10.66
C GLN A 124 -18.46 11.60 -11.47
N GLY A 125 -17.33 12.16 -11.90
CA GLY A 125 -16.30 11.51 -12.73
C GLY A 125 -15.46 10.41 -12.04
N ASN A 126 -16.02 9.71 -11.05
CA ASN A 126 -15.37 8.61 -10.32
C ASN A 126 -15.86 7.22 -10.78
N VAL A 127 -16.67 7.15 -11.84
CA VAL A 127 -17.20 5.89 -12.39
C VAL A 127 -16.03 4.98 -12.76
N GLY A 128 -16.03 3.75 -12.22
CA GLY A 128 -14.99 2.76 -12.50
C GLY A 128 -13.73 2.86 -11.62
N ASP A 129 -13.55 3.90 -10.80
CA ASP A 129 -12.48 3.94 -9.77
C ASP A 129 -13.03 3.44 -8.43
N PHE A 130 -12.94 2.12 -8.22
CA PHE A 130 -13.41 1.48 -7.00
C PHE A 130 -12.75 2.04 -5.73
N ALA A 131 -11.46 2.39 -5.78
CA ALA A 131 -10.74 2.92 -4.62
C ALA A 131 -11.30 4.28 -4.19
N MET A 132 -11.61 5.17 -5.15
CA MET A 132 -12.25 6.45 -4.86
C MET A 132 -13.67 6.28 -4.31
N ILE A 133 -14.45 5.35 -4.87
CA ILE A 133 -15.80 5.05 -4.38
C ILE A 133 -15.74 4.54 -2.94
N ALA A 134 -14.85 3.58 -2.65
CA ALA A 134 -14.63 3.08 -1.31
C ALA A 134 -14.20 4.19 -0.34
N TYR A 135 -13.27 5.07 -0.73
CA TYR A 135 -12.85 6.22 0.07
C TYR A 135 -14.04 7.08 0.52
N PHE A 136 -14.96 7.43 -0.38
CA PHE A 136 -16.12 8.26 -0.03
C PHE A 136 -17.11 7.55 0.90
N VAL A 137 -17.25 6.24 0.80
CA VAL A 137 -18.05 5.44 1.75
C VAL A 137 -17.36 5.37 3.11
N LEU A 138 -16.03 5.29 3.14
CA LEU A 138 -15.23 5.09 4.36
C LEU A 138 -14.95 6.37 5.14
N LYS A 139 -14.87 7.53 4.47
CA LYS A 139 -14.36 8.79 5.05
C LYS A 139 -15.06 9.22 6.35
N SER A 140 -16.35 8.93 6.49
CA SER A 140 -17.14 9.28 7.70
C SER A 140 -17.26 8.14 8.72
N ARG A 141 -16.63 6.98 8.46
CA ARG A 141 -16.84 5.73 9.22
C ARG A 141 -15.55 5.14 9.78
N CYS A 142 -14.39 5.53 9.27
CA CYS A 142 -13.09 5.00 9.69
C CYS A 142 -12.39 5.89 10.72
N ILE A 143 -11.40 5.29 11.41
CA ILE A 143 -10.47 6.01 12.28
C ILE A 143 -9.77 7.15 11.52
N SER A 144 -9.44 8.22 12.26
CA SER A 144 -8.81 9.42 11.70
C SER A 144 -7.38 9.19 11.21
N GLN A 145 -6.65 8.27 11.85
CA GLN A 145 -5.26 7.96 11.54
C GLN A 145 -5.01 6.46 11.67
N GLY A 146 -4.29 5.88 10.71
CA GLY A 146 -3.88 4.48 10.75
C GLY A 146 -2.76 4.21 11.76
N GLN A 147 -2.54 2.94 12.04
CA GLN A 147 -1.59 2.47 13.06
C GLN A 147 -0.43 1.66 12.46
N LEU A 148 -0.48 1.37 11.16
CA LEU A 148 0.46 0.47 10.51
C LEU A 148 1.69 1.22 9.99
N THR A 149 2.84 0.58 10.10
CA THR A 149 4.07 0.98 9.40
C THR A 149 4.10 0.38 7.99
N ILE A 150 4.99 0.88 7.14
CA ILE A 150 5.18 0.33 5.79
C ILE A 150 5.59 -1.14 5.85
N GLN A 151 6.40 -1.54 6.82
CA GLN A 151 6.77 -2.94 7.00
C GLN A 151 5.54 -3.80 7.34
N GLN A 152 4.74 -3.40 8.32
CA GLN A 152 3.54 -4.17 8.71
C GLN A 152 2.54 -4.32 7.57
N VAL A 153 2.36 -3.28 6.74
CA VAL A 153 1.55 -3.37 5.53
C VAL A 153 2.12 -4.41 4.56
N ASN A 154 3.44 -4.40 4.35
CA ASN A 154 4.09 -5.38 3.49
C ASN A 154 3.94 -6.82 4.03
N ASP A 155 4.16 -7.04 5.34
CA ASP A 155 4.03 -8.36 5.99
C ASP A 155 2.59 -8.92 5.86
N LEU A 156 1.58 -8.05 5.98
CA LEU A 156 0.19 -8.43 5.79
C LEU A 156 -0.12 -8.74 4.32
N LEU A 157 0.43 -7.98 3.37
CA LEU A 157 0.29 -8.28 1.94
C LEU A 157 1.01 -9.57 1.56
N ASP A 158 2.17 -9.86 2.14
CA ASP A 158 2.88 -11.14 1.99
C ASP A 158 1.99 -12.28 2.50
N SER A 159 1.39 -12.10 3.68
CA SER A 159 0.45 -13.06 4.26
C SER A 159 -0.79 -13.27 3.39
N VAL A 160 -1.34 -12.22 2.78
CA VAL A 160 -2.46 -12.33 1.81
C VAL A 160 -2.02 -13.14 0.58
N SER A 161 -0.88 -12.80 -0.03
CA SER A 161 -0.33 -13.50 -1.20
C SER A 161 -0.10 -14.99 -0.91
N ASN A 162 0.59 -15.30 0.19
CA ASN A 162 0.95 -16.66 0.56
C ASN A 162 -0.28 -17.50 0.89
N ASN A 163 -1.25 -16.95 1.62
CA ASN A 163 -2.49 -17.65 1.93
C ASN A 163 -3.38 -17.85 0.70
N ASN A 164 -3.37 -16.93 -0.26
CA ASN A 164 -4.04 -17.14 -1.54
C ASN A 164 -3.40 -18.29 -2.34
N ALA A 165 -2.07 -18.34 -2.42
CA ALA A 165 -1.35 -19.44 -3.06
C ALA A 165 -1.64 -20.79 -2.39
N ALA A 166 -1.75 -20.81 -1.06
CA ALA A 166 -2.14 -21.98 -0.28
C ALA A 166 -3.66 -22.28 -0.28
N LYS A 167 -4.48 -21.51 -1.04
CA LYS A 167 -5.94 -21.63 -1.13
C LYS A 167 -6.68 -21.49 0.21
N ARG A 168 -6.11 -20.75 1.17
CA ARG A 168 -6.65 -20.49 2.53
C ARG A 168 -7.48 -19.21 2.57
N LYS A 169 -8.69 -19.25 2.02
CA LYS A 169 -9.58 -18.07 1.87
C LYS A 169 -9.96 -17.40 3.20
N ASP A 170 -10.10 -18.18 4.25
CA ASP A 170 -10.34 -17.74 5.63
C ASP A 170 -9.20 -16.84 6.14
N LEU A 171 -7.95 -17.25 5.94
CA LEU A 171 -6.77 -16.49 6.35
C LEU A 171 -6.55 -15.25 5.48
N VAL A 172 -6.82 -15.34 4.17
CA VAL A 172 -6.83 -14.16 3.28
C VAL A 172 -7.81 -13.10 3.82
N LYS A 173 -9.06 -13.50 4.14
CA LYS A 173 -10.06 -12.59 4.71
C LYS A 173 -9.58 -11.99 6.04
N LYS A 174 -8.99 -12.80 6.93
CA LYS A 174 -8.44 -12.34 8.21
C LYS A 174 -7.36 -11.27 8.03
N ASN A 175 -6.39 -11.50 7.14
CA ASN A 175 -5.30 -10.54 6.91
C ASN A 175 -5.81 -9.24 6.27
N LEU A 176 -6.79 -9.33 5.36
CA LEU A 176 -7.44 -8.14 4.79
C LEU A 176 -8.21 -7.34 5.84
N LEU A 177 -8.92 -8.03 6.75
CA LEU A 177 -9.60 -7.35 7.85
C LEU A 177 -8.60 -6.59 8.72
N GLN A 178 -7.45 -7.19 9.05
CA GLN A 178 -6.40 -6.51 9.82
C GLN A 178 -5.87 -5.24 9.11
N LEU A 179 -5.65 -5.30 7.79
CA LEU A 179 -5.28 -4.11 7.00
C LEU A 179 -6.36 -3.02 7.08
N ILE A 180 -7.62 -3.41 6.89
CA ILE A 180 -8.75 -2.47 6.84
C ILE A 180 -9.01 -1.83 8.19
N THR A 181 -9.07 -2.61 9.28
CA THR A 181 -9.45 -2.10 10.61
C THR A 181 -8.38 -1.22 11.26
N GLN A 182 -7.12 -1.33 10.81
CA GLN A 182 -5.99 -0.56 11.35
C GLN A 182 -5.54 0.60 10.45
N SER A 183 -6.30 0.89 9.39
CA SER A 183 -5.99 1.94 8.41
C SER A 183 -7.09 2.99 8.35
N SER A 184 -6.72 4.26 8.19
CA SER A 184 -7.66 5.34 7.89
C SER A 184 -8.31 5.17 6.51
N ALA A 185 -9.37 5.92 6.22
CA ALA A 185 -10.01 5.90 4.90
C ALA A 185 -9.04 6.25 3.75
N LEU A 186 -8.11 7.19 3.98
CA LEU A 186 -7.12 7.58 2.98
C LEU A 186 -6.12 6.44 2.71
N GLU A 187 -5.64 5.80 3.76
CA GLU A 187 -4.73 4.66 3.64
C GLU A 187 -5.41 3.48 2.94
N GLN A 188 -6.66 3.19 3.29
CA GLN A 188 -7.43 2.14 2.62
C GLN A 188 -7.64 2.41 1.12
N LYS A 189 -7.84 3.68 0.71
CA LYS A 189 -7.87 4.05 -0.71
C LYS A 189 -6.59 3.60 -1.43
N TRP A 190 -5.44 3.88 -0.83
CA TRP A 190 -4.14 3.55 -1.42
C TRP A 190 -3.84 2.05 -1.36
N LEU A 191 -4.21 1.37 -0.27
CA LEU A 191 -4.13 -0.10 -0.17
C LEU A 191 -4.90 -0.79 -1.28
N ILE A 192 -6.14 -0.37 -1.56
CA ILE A 192 -6.95 -0.92 -2.66
C ILE A 192 -6.17 -0.79 -3.97
N ARG A 193 -5.60 0.39 -4.25
CA ARG A 193 -4.83 0.62 -5.49
C ARG A 193 -3.54 -0.19 -5.56
N MET A 194 -2.87 -0.41 -4.43
CA MET A 194 -1.69 -1.28 -4.35
C MET A 194 -2.06 -2.75 -4.63
N ILE A 195 -3.17 -3.24 -4.07
CA ILE A 195 -3.68 -4.60 -4.29
C ILE A 195 -4.10 -4.82 -5.75
N ILE A 196 -4.80 -3.83 -6.33
CA ILE A 196 -5.24 -3.86 -7.74
C ILE A 196 -4.09 -3.55 -8.72
N LYS A 197 -2.94 -3.11 -8.20
CA LYS A 197 -1.74 -2.74 -8.97
C LYS A 197 -1.95 -1.59 -9.96
N ASP A 198 -2.82 -0.62 -9.61
CA ASP A 198 -3.03 0.61 -10.39
C ASP A 198 -3.18 1.84 -9.47
N LEU A 199 -2.08 2.59 -9.28
CA LEU A 199 -2.05 3.76 -8.41
C LEU A 199 -2.63 5.04 -9.02
N LYS A 200 -2.72 5.14 -10.35
CA LYS A 200 -3.18 6.34 -11.06
C LYS A 200 -2.48 7.65 -10.62
N LEU A 201 -1.15 7.63 -10.45
CA LEU A 201 -0.39 8.80 -9.97
C LEU A 201 -0.24 9.93 -11.00
N GLY A 202 -0.44 9.63 -12.29
CA GLY A 202 -0.18 10.58 -13.38
C GLY A 202 1.31 10.90 -13.54
N VAL A 203 2.19 9.99 -13.11
CA VAL A 203 3.63 10.02 -13.35
C VAL A 203 4.06 8.63 -13.82
N SER A 204 4.96 8.57 -14.80
CA SER A 204 5.41 7.29 -15.37
C SER A 204 6.42 6.60 -14.45
N GLN A 205 6.50 5.27 -14.57
CA GLN A 205 7.57 4.47 -13.97
C GLN A 205 8.97 5.01 -14.33
N GLN A 206 9.20 5.34 -15.61
CA GLN A 206 10.49 5.87 -16.07
C GLN A 206 10.86 7.15 -15.31
N THR A 207 9.90 8.04 -15.08
CA THR A 207 10.12 9.25 -14.28
C THR A 207 10.52 8.90 -12.85
N LEU A 208 9.78 7.99 -12.20
CA LEU A 208 10.07 7.60 -10.82
C LEU A 208 11.44 6.95 -10.68
N PHE A 209 11.82 6.08 -11.63
CA PHE A 209 13.17 5.52 -11.71
C PHE A 209 14.24 6.59 -11.90
N SER A 210 14.06 7.54 -12.83
CA SER A 210 15.04 8.62 -13.03
C SER A 210 15.25 9.51 -11.80
N VAL A 211 14.22 9.69 -10.96
CA VAL A 211 14.34 10.41 -9.68
C VAL A 211 14.99 9.54 -8.61
N PHE A 212 14.74 8.23 -8.65
CA PHE A 212 15.35 7.27 -7.73
C PHE A 212 16.85 7.14 -7.96
N HIS A 213 17.28 6.81 -9.18
CA HIS A 213 18.69 6.73 -9.56
C HIS A 213 18.79 6.81 -11.10
N PRO A 214 19.81 7.48 -11.68
CA PRO A 214 19.97 7.55 -13.14
C PRO A 214 19.94 6.16 -13.81
N ASP A 215 20.57 5.17 -13.18
CA ASP A 215 20.70 3.82 -13.74
C ASP A 215 19.55 2.86 -13.35
N ALA A 216 18.56 3.32 -12.59
CA ALA A 216 17.51 2.45 -12.05
C ALA A 216 16.70 1.73 -13.14
N ALA A 217 16.39 2.45 -14.23
CA ALA A 217 15.60 1.89 -15.33
C ALA A 217 16.38 0.82 -16.10
N GLU A 218 17.67 1.06 -16.35
CA GLU A 218 18.55 0.12 -17.02
C GLU A 218 18.76 -1.12 -16.17
N LEU A 219 19.12 -0.96 -14.90
CA LEU A 219 19.30 -2.09 -13.98
C LEU A 219 18.04 -2.95 -13.86
N HIS A 220 16.87 -2.33 -13.74
CA HIS A 220 15.61 -3.07 -13.68
C HIS A 220 15.34 -3.87 -14.97
N SER A 221 15.71 -3.32 -16.14
CA SER A 221 15.47 -3.99 -17.43
C SER A 221 16.26 -5.29 -17.62
N VAL A 222 17.38 -5.46 -16.90
CA VAL A 222 18.25 -6.65 -17.00
C VAL A 222 18.14 -7.60 -15.80
N THR A 223 17.40 -7.22 -14.75
CA THR A 223 17.25 -8.01 -13.51
C THR A 223 15.84 -8.53 -13.28
N THR A 224 14.92 -8.34 -14.24
CA THR A 224 13.49 -8.62 -14.07
C THR A 224 13.10 -10.07 -14.26
#